data_AF-A0A356B2C2-F1
#
_entry.id   AF-A0A356B2C2-F1
#
_cell.length_a   1.000
_cell.length_b   1.000
_cell.length_c   1.000
_cell.angle_alpha   90.00
_cell.angle_beta   90.00
_cell.angle_gamma   90.00
#
_symmetry.space_group_name_H-M   'P 1'
#
loop_
_entity.id
_entity.type
_entity.pdbx_description
1 polymer ?
#
loop_
_entity_poly.entity_id
_entity_poly.type
_entity_poly.pdbx_seq_one_letter_code
_entity_poly.pdbx_strand_id
1 'polypeptide(L)'
;MEIEKRLTMLQNTYAASVAETVNTYQKLKVLETIVERRKERQAQTAPYLNHQLGIQSVEDVFYKLSEIYGCANWTVEKTEDGYVAIATSCKLCALSKKWVERIPVMAGALIL
;
A
#
# COMPACT_ATOMS: atom_id res chain seq x y z
N MET A 1 -6.95 -5.12 26.65
CA MET A 1 -6.04 -5.56 25.58
C MET A 1 -5.11 -4.42 25.29
N GLU A 2 -3.79 -4.67 25.37
CA GLU A 2 -2.74 -3.67 25.14
C GLU A 2 -2.90 -2.92 23.82
N ILE A 3 -2.48 -1.65 23.79
CA ILE A 3 -2.59 -0.76 22.62
C ILE A 3 -1.89 -1.38 21.40
N GLU A 4 -0.71 -1.97 21.59
CA GLU A 4 0.05 -2.63 20.52
C GLU A 4 -0.70 -3.82 19.90
N LYS A 5 -1.41 -4.60 20.72
CA LYS A 5 -2.24 -5.71 20.24
C LYS A 5 -3.43 -5.18 19.43
N ARG A 6 -4.04 -4.07 19.85
CA ARG A 6 -5.12 -3.40 19.10
C ARG A 6 -4.62 -2.87 17.76
N LEU A 7 -3.47 -2.20 17.76
CA LEU A 7 -2.85 -1.70 16.53
C LEU A 7 -2.52 -2.82 15.55
N THR A 8 -1.91 -3.91 16.03
CA THR A 8 -1.61 -5.09 15.21
C THR A 8 -2.88 -5.68 14.61
N MET A 9 -3.95 -5.79 15.40
CA MET A 9 -5.24 -6.28 14.91
C MET A 9 -5.81 -5.37 13.81
N LEU A 10 -5.81 -4.05 14.03
CA LEU A 10 -6.28 -3.07 13.04
C LEU A 10 -5.49 -3.14 11.73
N GLN A 11 -4.16 -3.15 11.81
CA GLN A 11 -3.28 -3.24 10.64
C GLN A 11 -3.49 -4.55 9.86
N ASN A 12 -3.68 -5.67 10.56
CA ASN A 12 -3.91 -6.97 9.93
C ASN A 12 -5.28 -7.03 9.24
N THR A 13 -6.34 -6.55 9.89
CA THR A 13 -7.69 -6.50 9.31
C THR A 13 -7.73 -5.55 8.11
N TYR A 14 -7.07 -4.39 8.20
CA TYR A 14 -6.93 -3.47 7.07
C TYR A 14 -6.21 -4.15 5.89
N ALA A 15 -5.06 -4.77 6.13
CA ALA A 15 -4.31 -5.45 5.07
C ALA A 15 -5.10 -6.61 4.44
N ALA A 16 -5.89 -7.34 5.24
CA ALA A 16 -6.77 -8.40 4.73
C ALA A 16 -7.88 -7.84 3.83
N SER A 17 -8.54 -6.76 4.26
CA SER A 17 -9.58 -6.08 3.47
C SER A 17 -9.04 -5.58 2.12
N VAL A 18 -7.83 -4.99 2.12
CA VAL A 18 -7.18 -4.56 0.88
C VAL A 18 -6.85 -5.77 0.00
N ALA A 19 -6.27 -6.84 0.57
CA ALA A 19 -5.93 -8.04 -0.20
C ALA A 19 -7.15 -8.68 -0.87
N GLU A 20 -8.26 -8.81 -0.14
CA GLU A 20 -9.53 -9.33 -0.63
C GLU A 20 -10.09 -8.46 -1.76
N THR A 21 -10.05 -7.14 -1.58
CA THR A 21 -10.50 -6.17 -2.59
C THR A 21 -9.72 -6.32 -3.89
N VAL A 22 -8.39 -6.38 -3.82
CA VAL A 22 -7.54 -6.55 -5.02
C VAL A 22 -7.79 -7.90 -5.68
N ASN A 23 -7.91 -8.98 -4.89
CA ASN A 23 -8.21 -10.31 -5.41
C ASN A 23 -9.56 -10.32 -6.15
N THR A 24 -10.56 -9.67 -5.58
CA THR A 24 -11.89 -9.52 -6.19
C THR A 24 -11.82 -8.78 -7.52
N TYR A 25 -11.17 -7.61 -7.56
CA TYR A 25 -11.03 -6.85 -8.80
C TYR A 25 -10.22 -7.60 -9.87
N GLN A 26 -9.20 -8.36 -9.46
CA GLN A 26 -8.43 -9.22 -10.36
C GLN A 26 -9.29 -10.32 -10.96
N LYS A 27 -10.05 -11.05 -10.13
CA LYS A 27 -10.96 -12.13 -10.58
C LYS A 27 -12.07 -11.61 -11.50
N LEU A 28 -12.56 -10.40 -11.23
CA LEU A 28 -13.54 -9.70 -12.08
C LEU A 28 -12.91 -9.08 -13.34
N LYS A 29 -11.57 -9.13 -13.49
CA LYS A 29 -10.83 -8.54 -14.62
C LYS A 29 -11.05 -7.02 -14.78
N VAL A 30 -11.32 -6.32 -13.68
CA VAL A 30 -11.52 -4.86 -13.65
C VAL A 30 -10.40 -4.12 -12.93
N LEU A 31 -9.41 -4.82 -12.39
CA LEU A 31 -8.34 -4.23 -11.58
C LEU A 31 -7.62 -3.09 -12.31
N GLU A 32 -7.25 -3.30 -13.57
CA GLU A 32 -6.56 -2.29 -14.39
C GLU A 32 -7.41 -1.01 -14.53
N THR A 33 -8.67 -1.14 -14.93
CA THR A 33 -9.61 -0.01 -15.02
C THR A 33 -9.79 0.73 -13.70
N ILE A 34 -9.84 0.00 -12.58
CA ILE A 34 -9.96 0.62 -11.25
C ILE A 34 -8.68 1.39 -10.88
N VAL A 35 -7.51 0.85 -11.21
CA VAL A 35 -6.23 1.52 -10.97
C VAL A 35 -6.13 2.81 -11.76
N GLU A 36 -6.49 2.82 -13.04
CA GLU A 36 -6.45 4.03 -13.86
C GLU A 36 -7.40 5.11 -13.32
N ARG A 37 -8.64 4.74 -12.98
CA ARG A 37 -9.59 5.67 -12.34
C ARG A 37 -9.09 6.22 -10.99
N ARG A 38 -8.35 5.41 -10.22
CA ARG A 38 -7.76 5.87 -8.96
C ARG A 38 -6.62 6.84 -9.20
N LYS A 39 -5.76 6.61 -10.20
CA LYS A 39 -4.70 7.56 -10.59
C LYS A 39 -5.26 8.93 -11.00
N GLU A 40 -6.33 8.94 -11.79
CA GLU A 40 -7.02 10.18 -12.18
C GLU A 40 -7.51 10.96 -10.95
N ARG A 41 -8.12 10.27 -9.98
CA ARG A 41 -8.57 10.88 -8.72
C ARG A 41 -7.40 11.29 -7.82
N GLN A 42 -6.33 10.51 -7.80
CA GLN A 42 -5.14 10.73 -6.98
C GLN A 42 -4.51 12.08 -7.29
N ALA A 43 -4.52 12.53 -8.54
CA ALA A 43 -4.04 13.86 -8.92
C ALA A 43 -4.76 15.00 -8.15
N GLN A 44 -6.01 14.79 -7.75
CA GLN A 44 -6.81 15.76 -7.00
C GLN A 44 -6.72 15.54 -5.48
N THR A 45 -6.65 14.28 -5.02
CA THR A 45 -6.70 13.94 -3.59
C THR A 45 -5.34 13.86 -2.92
N ALA A 46 -4.26 13.65 -3.68
CA ALA A 46 -2.91 13.48 -3.14
C ALA A 46 -2.43 14.66 -2.28
N PRO A 47 -2.64 15.94 -2.64
CA PRO A 47 -2.18 17.04 -1.79
C PRO A 47 -2.77 17.01 -0.37
N TYR A 48 -4.07 16.75 -0.27
CA TYR A 48 -4.76 16.63 1.02
C TYR A 48 -4.24 15.43 1.83
N LEU A 49 -4.12 14.27 1.19
CA LEU A 49 -3.66 13.04 1.86
C LEU A 49 -2.20 13.15 2.29
N ASN A 50 -1.34 13.72 1.45
CA ASN A 50 0.06 13.96 1.79
C ASN A 50 0.18 14.88 3.00
N HIS A 51 -0.60 15.96 3.05
CA HIS A 51 -0.64 16.84 4.22
C HIS A 51 -1.11 16.10 5.48
N GLN A 52 -2.20 15.34 5.39
CA GLN A 52 -2.76 14.59 6.52
C GLN A 52 -1.79 13.54 7.07
N LEU A 53 -0.99 12.92 6.20
CA LEU A 53 -0.03 11.87 6.54
C LEU A 53 1.38 12.43 6.85
N GLY A 54 1.58 13.74 6.71
CA GLY A 54 2.89 14.38 6.89
C GLY A 54 3.93 13.95 5.85
N ILE A 55 3.51 13.67 4.62
CA ILE A 55 4.37 13.31 3.49
C ILE A 55 4.86 14.59 2.82
N GLN A 56 6.17 14.80 2.83
CA GLN A 56 6.82 15.99 2.24
C GLN A 56 7.76 15.63 1.09
N SER A 57 8.16 14.37 1.01
CA SER A 57 9.07 13.83 0.00
C SER A 57 8.55 12.50 -0.56
N VAL A 58 9.20 11.99 -1.61
CA VAL A 58 8.86 10.68 -2.20
C VAL A 58 9.21 9.56 -1.22
N GLU A 59 10.31 9.72 -0.48
CA GLU A 59 10.79 8.82 0.55
C GLU A 59 9.78 8.69 1.70
N ASP A 60 9.16 9.80 2.11
CA ASP A 60 8.14 9.80 3.16
C ASP A 60 6.95 8.92 2.81
N VAL A 61 6.58 8.80 1.52
CA VAL A 61 5.49 7.92 1.09
C VAL A 61 5.76 6.50 1.58
N PHE A 62 6.99 6.01 1.44
CA PHE A 62 7.35 4.67 1.89
C PHE A 62 7.39 4.57 3.42
N TYR A 63 8.11 5.48 4.07
CA TYR A 63 8.34 5.40 5.51
C TYR A 63 7.08 5.68 6.34
N LYS A 64 6.27 6.69 5.99
CA LYS A 64 5.04 7.03 6.69
C LYS A 64 3.95 5.97 6.52
N LEU A 65 3.79 5.43 5.31
CA LEU A 65 2.83 4.36 5.10
C LEU A 65 3.26 3.07 5.84
N SER A 66 4.56 2.78 5.90
CA SER A 66 5.07 1.67 6.71
C SER A 66 4.89 1.87 8.20
N GLU A 67 5.12 3.08 8.71
CA GLU A 67 4.91 3.46 10.11
C GLU A 67 3.43 3.26 10.51
N ILE A 68 2.49 3.76 9.70
CA ILE A 68 1.06 3.73 10.00
C ILE A 68 0.46 2.34 9.80
N TYR A 69 0.71 1.72 8.66
CA TYR A 69 0.03 0.48 8.27
C TYR A 69 0.82 -0.78 8.63
N GLY A 70 2.09 -0.65 9.04
CA GLY A 70 2.96 -1.81 9.27
C GLY A 70 3.04 -2.68 8.02
N CYS A 71 3.08 -2.05 6.84
CA CYS A 71 2.81 -2.72 5.56
C CYS A 71 4.05 -3.40 4.97
N ALA A 72 5.24 -2.80 5.11
CA ALA A 72 6.50 -3.32 4.59
C ALA A 72 7.70 -2.68 5.32
N ASN A 73 8.87 -3.30 5.24
CA ASN A 73 10.12 -2.75 5.77
C ASN A 73 10.98 -2.16 4.64
N TRP A 74 10.54 -1.01 4.13
CA TRP A 74 11.21 -0.35 3.01
C TRP A 74 12.63 0.09 3.34
N THR A 75 13.50 -0.06 2.36
CA THR A 75 14.78 0.64 2.21
C THR A 75 14.67 1.45 0.92
N VAL A 76 14.78 2.77 1.02
CA VAL A 76 14.65 3.68 -0.11
C VAL A 76 15.98 4.35 -0.40
N GLU A 77 16.44 4.21 -1.64
CA GLU A 77 17.66 4.83 -2.14
C GLU A 77 17.31 5.81 -3.27
N LYS A 78 17.88 7.02 -3.20
CA LYS A 78 17.78 7.99 -4.28
C LYS A 78 18.83 7.68 -5.33
N THR A 79 18.43 7.60 -6.59
CA THR A 79 19.29 7.40 -7.75
C THR A 79 19.27 8.63 -8.66
N GLU A 80 20.13 8.65 -9.68
CA GLU A 80 20.14 9.74 -10.68
C GLU A 80 18.79 9.88 -11.39
N ASP A 81 18.11 8.77 -11.66
CA ASP A 81 16.83 8.70 -12.37
C ASP A 81 15.60 8.65 -11.45
N GLY A 82 15.76 8.81 -10.13
CA GLY A 82 14.65 8.84 -9.18
C GLY A 82 14.92 8.05 -7.90
N TYR A 83 14.10 7.02 -7.65
CA TYR A 83 14.10 6.29 -6.39
C TYR A 83 13.99 4.78 -6.61
N VAL A 84 14.79 4.03 -5.85
CA VAL A 84 14.69 2.58 -5.74
C VAL A 84 14.21 2.26 -4.32
N ALA A 85 13.05 1.62 -4.21
CA ALA A 85 12.49 1.18 -2.93
C ALA A 85 12.40 -0.35 -2.87
N ILE A 86 13.07 -0.96 -1.91
CA ILE A 86 13.15 -2.41 -1.73
C ILE A 86 12.55 -2.77 -0.37
N ALA A 87 11.77 -3.84 -0.29
CA ALA A 87 11.32 -4.41 0.97
C ALA A 87 11.59 -5.91 1.01
N THR A 88 12.05 -6.42 2.15
CA THR A 88 12.24 -7.87 2.36
C THR A 88 11.01 -8.55 2.95
N SER A 89 10.05 -7.76 3.44
CA SER A 89 8.77 -8.20 3.96
C SER A 89 7.65 -7.25 3.52
N CYS A 90 6.50 -7.81 3.15
CA CYS A 90 5.29 -7.04 2.87
C CYS A 90 4.06 -7.82 3.37
N LYS A 91 3.27 -7.18 4.24
CA LYS A 91 2.08 -7.78 4.87
C LYS A 91 1.01 -8.13 3.83
N LEU A 92 0.80 -7.25 2.84
CA LEU A 92 -0.14 -7.52 1.74
C LEU A 92 0.30 -8.72 0.90
N CYS A 93 1.60 -8.82 0.56
CA CYS A 93 2.15 -9.95 -0.18
C CYS A 93 2.07 -11.27 0.62
N ALA A 94 2.33 -11.20 1.93
CA ALA A 94 2.22 -12.37 2.81
C ALA A 94 0.77 -12.86 2.90
N LEU A 95 -0.20 -11.93 2.93
CA LEU A 95 -1.62 -12.27 2.93
C LEU A 95 -2.05 -12.80 1.56
N SER A 96 -1.75 -12.11 0.46
CA SER A 96 -2.17 -12.52 -0.89
C SER A 96 -1.67 -13.93 -1.27
N LYS A 97 -0.46 -14.32 -0.82
CA LYS A 97 0.08 -15.68 -0.98
C LYS A 97 -0.75 -16.76 -0.27
N LYS A 98 -1.43 -16.43 0.84
CA LYS A 98 -2.37 -17.36 1.51
C LYS A 98 -3.68 -17.53 0.73
N TRP A 99 -3.99 -16.61 -0.18
CA TRP A 99 -5.25 -16.53 -0.92
C TRP A 99 -5.08 -16.80 -2.44
N VAL A 100 -4.13 -17.68 -2.82
CA VAL A 100 -3.75 -18.08 -4.20
C VAL A 100 -4.89 -17.79 -5.20
N GLU A 101 -4.77 -16.77 -6.04
CA GLU A 101 -3.92 -16.72 -7.24
C GLU A 101 -3.14 -15.40 -7.34
N ARG A 102 -1.93 -15.46 -7.94
CA ARG A 102 -0.93 -14.38 -8.06
C ARG A 102 -1.56 -13.01 -8.40
N ILE A 103 -1.48 -12.08 -7.45
CA ILE A 103 -1.75 -10.66 -7.67
C ILE A 103 -0.41 -9.95 -7.86
N PRO A 104 -0.16 -9.25 -8.98
CA PRO A 104 0.98 -8.35 -9.11
C PRO A 104 0.81 -7.17 -8.13
N VAL A 105 1.87 -6.93 -7.34
CA VAL A 105 1.89 -5.97 -6.25
C VAL A 105 1.93 -4.55 -6.83
N MET A 106 0.77 -3.92 -7.04
CA MET A 106 0.68 -2.47 -7.20
C MET A 106 0.34 -1.82 -5.85
N ALA A 107 1.25 -1.97 -4.89
CA ALA A 107 1.09 -1.42 -3.54
C ALA A 107 0.99 0.12 -3.51
N GLY A 108 1.39 0.82 -4.57
CA GLY A 108 1.29 2.28 -4.66
C GLY A 108 -0.06 2.84 -5.14
N ALA A 109 -0.87 2.06 -5.88
CA ALA A 109 -2.08 2.58 -6.54
C ALA A 109 -3.40 2.25 -5.81
N LEU A 110 -3.34 1.46 -4.74
CA LEU A 110 -4.53 1.09 -3.96
C LEU A 110 -4.66 1.81 -2.63
N ILE A 111 -3.60 2.48 -2.18
CA ILE A 111 -3.57 3.25 -0.94
C ILE A 111 -3.93 4.72 -1.18
N LEU A 112 -3.91 5.19 -2.44
CA LEU A 112 -4.28 6.55 -2.86
C LEU A 112 -5.28 6.49 -4.03
#